data_AF-A0A943L424-F1
#
_entry.id   AF-A0A943L424-F1
#
_cell.length_a   1.000
_cell.length_b   1.000
_cell.length_c   1.000
_cell.angle_alpha   90.00
_cell.angle_beta   90.00
_cell.angle_gamma   90.00
#
_symmetry.space_group_name_H-M   'P 1'
#
loop_
_entity.id
_entity.type
_entity.pdbx_description
1 polymer ?
#
loop_
_entity_poly.entity_id
_entity_poly.type
_entity_poly.pdbx_seq_one_letter_code
_entity_poly.pdbx_strand_id
1 'polypeptide(L)'
;MSKKKVFSLVLVLFFTLNNTYNIAFAEPNSSSNSTIDENMTKYKELDGKALELDAEVGKLNNEIEEINNKLEKNNAEITNAEAEIENINKKIEDSQVEIKEREDLMSKRIRSMYKSNMATDMIYYILTSENIFDLFSRIDSINKIVSVDKDIISEINEKKEDLVNDSKKIEERQEDLKKLSASIKNDLAEVNKKKEEQESLLSKLNEEKNSLMSIIEANEVNLVSSTISIVDSSNSISKLKDALSTLRGLLPQLNSSYAISLVEDSISNAESKI
;
A
#
# COMPACT_ATOMS: atom_id res chain seq x y z
N MET A 1 9.41 -22.11 7.91
CA MET A 1 8.49 -22.29 6.76
C MET A 1 7.29 -21.39 7.03
N SER A 2 6.90 -20.37 6.26
CA SER A 2 7.00 -20.05 4.83
C SER A 2 6.98 -18.52 4.62
N LYS A 3 8.00 -17.94 3.98
CA LYS A 3 7.99 -16.53 3.49
C LYS A 3 8.72 -16.40 2.15
N LYS A 4 8.31 -17.20 1.15
CA LYS A 4 8.87 -17.16 -0.21
C LYS A 4 7.83 -17.54 -1.28
N LYS A 5 6.68 -16.89 -1.34
CA LYS A 5 5.64 -17.22 -2.35
C LYS A 5 4.84 -16.04 -2.93
N VAL A 6 5.43 -14.86 -3.09
CA VAL A 6 4.77 -13.80 -3.88
C VAL A 6 5.66 -13.18 -4.97
N PHE A 7 6.97 -13.41 -4.95
CA PHE A 7 7.91 -12.62 -5.80
C PHE A 7 8.14 -13.10 -7.24
N SER A 8 7.36 -14.04 -7.79
CA SER A 8 7.82 -14.79 -8.99
C SER A 8 6.97 -14.70 -10.25
N LEU A 9 5.84 -13.98 -10.29
CA LEU A 9 5.04 -13.90 -11.54
C LEU A 9 5.21 -12.59 -12.32
N VAL A 10 5.57 -11.49 -11.66
CA VAL A 10 5.68 -10.16 -12.32
C VAL A 10 7.02 -9.99 -13.08
N LEU A 11 8.06 -10.73 -12.68
CA LEU A 11 9.41 -10.56 -13.25
C LEU A 11 9.55 -11.08 -14.70
N VAL A 12 8.65 -11.96 -15.15
CA VAL A 12 8.77 -12.61 -16.47
C VAL A 12 8.34 -11.69 -17.62
N LEU A 13 7.42 -10.75 -17.39
CA LEU A 13 7.02 -9.76 -18.40
C LEU A 13 8.07 -8.65 -18.60
N PHE A 14 8.76 -8.25 -17.53
CA PHE A 14 9.80 -7.21 -17.52
C PHE A 14 10.95 -7.45 -18.52
N PHE A 15 11.29 -8.72 -18.78
CA PHE A 15 12.42 -9.07 -19.66
C PHE A 15 12.06 -9.00 -21.15
N THR A 16 10.77 -9.01 -21.51
CA THR A 16 10.33 -8.97 -22.92
C THR A 16 10.15 -7.55 -23.46
N LEU A 17 9.98 -6.55 -22.58
CA LEU A 17 9.69 -5.16 -22.97
C LEU A 17 10.93 -4.28 -23.16
N ASN A 18 12.12 -4.72 -22.73
CA ASN A 18 13.37 -3.97 -22.88
C ASN A 18 14.06 -4.14 -24.26
N ASN A 19 13.50 -4.94 -25.18
CA ASN A 19 13.98 -4.94 -26.55
C ASN A 19 13.41 -3.71 -27.26
N THR A 20 14.30 -2.77 -27.56
CA THR A 20 14.07 -1.60 -28.43
C THR A 20 13.16 -1.94 -29.61
N TYR A 21 11.91 -1.49 -29.55
CA TYR A 21 10.93 -1.65 -30.62
C TYR A 21 11.24 -0.67 -31.76
N ASN A 22 12.23 -0.98 -32.58
CA ASN A 22 12.34 -0.36 -33.89
C ASN A 22 11.34 -1.06 -34.82
N ILE A 23 10.06 -0.66 -34.73
CA ILE A 23 9.07 -1.05 -35.72
C ILE A 23 9.24 -0.12 -36.91
N ALA A 24 9.79 -0.64 -38.00
CA ALA A 24 9.76 0.05 -39.28
C ALA A 24 8.29 0.17 -39.73
N PHE A 25 7.82 1.40 -39.88
CA PHE A 25 6.54 1.71 -40.52
C PHE A 25 6.69 1.64 -42.05
N ALA A 26 5.63 1.24 -42.74
CA ALA A 26 5.58 1.38 -44.19
C ALA A 26 5.57 2.88 -44.58
N GLU A 27 5.99 3.20 -45.80
CA GLU A 27 6.08 4.59 -46.27
C GLU A 27 4.70 5.28 -46.26
N PRO A 28 4.62 6.55 -45.82
CA PRO A 28 3.40 7.35 -45.90
C PRO A 28 3.04 7.67 -47.36
N ASN A 29 1.74 7.84 -47.63
CA ASN A 29 1.11 8.06 -48.95
C ASN A 29 1.11 6.84 -49.89
N SER A 30 1.09 5.63 -49.35
CA SER A 30 0.84 4.42 -50.16
C SER A 30 -0.64 4.30 -50.52
N SER A 31 -0.94 3.98 -51.78
CA SER A 31 -2.33 3.74 -52.25
C SER A 31 -2.73 2.25 -52.21
N SER A 32 -2.01 1.42 -51.45
CA SER A 32 -2.27 -0.02 -51.37
C SER A 32 -3.08 -0.37 -50.13
N ASN A 33 -4.25 -0.98 -50.32
CA ASN A 33 -5.06 -1.52 -49.22
C ASN A 33 -4.27 -2.49 -48.34
N SER A 34 -3.35 -3.28 -48.92
CA SER A 34 -2.50 -4.19 -48.15
C SER A 34 -1.63 -3.48 -47.10
N THR A 35 -1.12 -2.29 -47.42
CA THR A 35 -0.26 -1.52 -46.53
C THR A 35 -1.07 -0.87 -45.40
N ILE A 36 -2.31 -0.45 -45.70
CA ILE A 36 -3.26 0.05 -44.69
C ILE A 36 -3.63 -1.08 -43.72
N ASP A 37 -3.96 -2.27 -44.24
CA ASP A 37 -4.32 -3.44 -43.44
C ASP A 37 -3.17 -3.93 -42.54
N GLU A 38 -1.95 -3.94 -43.05
CA GLU A 38 -0.74 -4.29 -42.28
C GLU A 38 -0.50 -3.29 -41.13
N ASN A 39 -0.60 -1.98 -41.41
CA ASN A 39 -0.45 -0.95 -40.39
C ASN A 39 -1.60 -1.02 -39.36
N MET A 40 -2.82 -1.30 -39.79
CA MET A 40 -3.95 -1.47 -38.87
C MET A 40 -3.82 -2.72 -37.99
N THR A 41 -3.21 -3.78 -38.51
CA THR A 41 -2.87 -4.98 -37.72
C THR A 41 -1.85 -4.64 -36.64
N LYS A 42 -0.76 -3.95 -36.99
CA LYS A 42 0.22 -3.44 -36.02
C LYS A 42 -0.44 -2.51 -34.98
N TYR A 43 -1.34 -1.63 -35.41
CA TYR A 43 -2.07 -0.75 -34.48
C TYR A 43 -2.84 -1.56 -33.44
N LYS A 44 -3.59 -2.58 -33.86
CA LYS A 44 -4.35 -3.45 -32.93
C LYS A 44 -3.45 -4.23 -31.99
N GLU A 45 -2.27 -4.65 -32.44
CA GLU A 45 -1.27 -5.28 -31.56
C GLU A 45 -0.72 -4.31 -30.50
N LEU A 46 -0.41 -3.07 -30.89
CA LEU A 46 0.04 -2.03 -29.95
C LEU A 46 -1.07 -1.65 -28.97
N ASP A 47 -2.32 -1.55 -29.44
CA ASP A 47 -3.48 -1.27 -28.61
C ASP A 47 -3.73 -2.37 -27.57
N GLY A 48 -3.64 -3.64 -27.98
CA GLY A 48 -3.73 -4.78 -27.07
C GLY A 48 -2.66 -4.75 -25.98
N LYS A 49 -1.40 -4.45 -26.36
CA LYS A 49 -0.30 -4.29 -25.39
C LYS A 49 -0.51 -3.10 -24.46
N ALA A 50 -1.08 -2.00 -24.94
CA ALA A 50 -1.37 -0.83 -24.12
C ALA A 50 -2.44 -1.16 -23.08
N LEU A 51 -3.48 -1.91 -23.45
CA LEU A 51 -4.50 -2.40 -22.52
C LEU A 51 -3.94 -3.36 -21.47
N GLU A 52 -3.03 -4.27 -21.86
CA GLU A 52 -2.35 -5.16 -20.93
C GLU A 52 -1.52 -4.39 -19.89
N LEU A 53 -0.76 -3.39 -20.35
CA LEU A 53 0.10 -2.57 -19.51
C LEU A 53 -0.72 -1.64 -18.59
N ASP A 54 -1.81 -1.06 -19.08
CA ASP A 54 -2.74 -0.28 -18.27
C ASP A 54 -3.39 -1.13 -17.16
N ALA A 55 -3.77 -2.37 -17.49
CA ALA A 55 -4.26 -3.32 -16.49
C ALA A 55 -3.19 -3.70 -15.44
N GLU A 56 -1.92 -3.74 -15.84
CA GLU A 56 -0.80 -3.99 -14.93
C GLU A 56 -0.55 -2.81 -13.98
N VAL A 57 -0.59 -1.57 -14.51
CA VAL A 57 -0.58 -0.34 -13.69
C VAL A 57 -1.74 -0.34 -12.69
N GLY A 58 -2.93 -0.76 -13.11
CA GLY A 58 -4.08 -0.94 -12.22
C GLY A 58 -3.82 -1.93 -11.08
N LYS A 59 -3.16 -3.06 -11.35
CA LYS A 59 -2.76 -4.03 -10.31
C LYS A 59 -1.73 -3.46 -9.35
N LEU A 60 -0.73 -2.73 -9.86
CA LEU A 60 0.28 -2.07 -9.03
C LEU A 60 -0.33 -1.01 -8.11
N ASN A 61 -1.34 -0.26 -8.58
CA ASN A 61 -2.08 0.69 -7.74
C ASN A 61 -2.78 -0.01 -6.57
N ASN A 62 -3.43 -1.15 -6.81
CA ASN A 62 -4.04 -1.94 -5.74
C ASN A 62 -2.99 -2.48 -4.75
N GLU A 63 -1.85 -2.95 -5.25
CA GLU A 63 -0.75 -3.42 -4.40
C GLU A 63 -0.18 -2.28 -3.52
N ILE A 64 -0.02 -1.08 -4.08
CA ILE A 64 0.38 0.13 -3.34
C ILE A 64 -0.62 0.45 -2.22
N GLU A 65 -1.93 0.37 -2.51
CA GLU A 65 -2.97 0.58 -1.50
C GLU A 65 -2.86 -0.44 -0.35
N GLU A 66 -2.71 -1.71 -0.67
CA GLU A 66 -2.52 -2.76 0.34
C GLU A 66 -1.26 -2.55 1.19
N ILE A 67 -0.15 -2.14 0.56
CA ILE A 67 1.11 -1.85 1.26
C ILE A 67 0.95 -0.65 2.19
N ASN A 68 0.28 0.41 1.74
CA ASN A 68 -0.02 1.58 2.56
C ASN A 68 -0.90 1.23 3.77
N ASN A 69 -1.95 0.42 3.57
CA ASN A 69 -2.80 -0.06 4.66
C ASN A 69 -2.00 -0.88 5.70
N LYS A 70 -1.07 -1.73 5.24
CA LYS A 70 -0.16 -2.48 6.14
C LYS A 70 0.77 -1.53 6.90
N LEU A 71 1.29 -0.50 6.24
CA LEU A 71 2.16 0.50 6.87
C LEU A 71 1.41 1.30 7.95
N GLU A 72 0.19 1.76 7.66
CA GLU A 72 -0.65 2.48 8.61
C GLU A 72 -0.96 1.63 9.84
N LYS A 73 -1.39 0.37 9.63
CA LYS A 73 -1.62 -0.56 10.75
C LYS A 73 -0.36 -0.77 11.59
N ASN A 74 0.79 -0.97 10.96
CA ASN A 74 2.04 -1.17 11.67
C ASN A 74 2.46 0.07 12.47
N ASN A 75 2.27 1.26 11.93
CA ASN A 75 2.52 2.51 12.65
C ASN A 75 1.57 2.70 13.84
N ALA A 76 0.29 2.34 13.69
CA ALA A 76 -0.66 2.36 14.80
C ALA A 76 -0.25 1.39 15.93
N GLU A 77 0.27 0.20 15.59
CA GLU A 77 0.81 -0.73 16.58
C GLU A 77 2.05 -0.18 17.30
N ILE A 78 2.90 0.59 16.61
CA ILE A 78 4.04 1.29 17.23
C ILE A 78 3.55 2.35 18.22
N THR A 79 2.60 3.21 17.83
CA THR A 79 2.05 4.25 18.72
C THR A 79 1.35 3.64 19.95
N ASN A 80 0.63 2.53 19.78
CA ASN A 80 0.02 1.83 20.90
C ASN A 80 1.07 1.27 21.87
N ALA A 81 2.16 0.69 21.35
CA ALA A 81 3.27 0.21 22.17
C ALA A 81 3.94 1.36 22.95
N GLU A 82 4.11 2.53 22.34
CA GLU A 82 4.64 3.74 23.00
C GLU A 82 3.76 4.19 24.16
N ALA A 83 2.45 4.23 23.95
CA ALA A 83 1.49 4.59 25.00
C ALA A 83 1.45 3.55 26.13
N GLU A 84 1.59 2.27 25.81
CA GLU A 84 1.65 1.19 26.81
C GLU A 84 2.90 1.31 27.68
N ILE A 85 4.07 1.57 27.08
CA ILE A 85 5.33 1.82 27.79
C ILE A 85 5.20 3.06 28.70
N GLU A 86 4.61 4.16 28.23
CA GLU A 86 4.40 5.36 29.06
C GLU A 86 3.52 5.05 30.29
N ASN A 87 2.45 4.29 30.10
CA ASN A 87 1.57 3.87 31.19
C ASN A 87 2.28 2.94 32.18
N ILE A 88 3.09 2.00 31.69
CA ILE A 88 3.89 1.12 32.56
C ILE A 88 4.89 1.95 33.39
N ASN A 89 5.56 2.93 32.78
CA ASN A 89 6.48 3.82 33.50
C ASN A 89 5.79 4.60 34.62
N LYS A 90 4.57 5.12 34.40
CA LYS A 90 3.78 5.77 35.45
C LYS A 90 3.44 4.80 36.59
N LYS A 91 3.02 3.57 36.29
CA LYS A 91 2.76 2.54 37.32
C LYS A 91 4.01 2.18 38.12
N ILE A 92 5.19 2.18 37.48
CA ILE A 92 6.47 1.97 38.15
C ILE A 92 6.78 3.12 39.10
N GLU A 93 6.55 4.37 38.70
CA GLU A 93 6.72 5.56 39.56
C GLU A 93 5.76 5.52 40.76
N ASP A 94 4.48 5.24 40.53
CA ASP A 94 3.46 5.10 41.59
C ASP A 94 3.85 3.99 42.59
N SER A 95 4.32 2.84 42.09
CA SER A 95 4.80 1.75 42.95
C SER A 95 6.01 2.16 43.81
N GLN A 96 6.91 3.00 43.27
CA GLN A 96 8.04 3.52 44.06
C GLN A 96 7.60 4.49 45.14
N VAL A 97 6.56 5.29 44.88
CA VAL A 97 5.95 6.16 45.90
C VAL A 97 5.28 5.31 46.97
N GLU A 98 4.49 4.31 46.59
CA GLU A 98 3.82 3.41 47.55
C GLU A 98 4.84 2.68 48.43
N ILE A 99 5.93 2.16 47.87
CA ILE A 99 7.02 1.53 48.66
C ILE A 99 7.56 2.50 49.72
N LYS A 100 7.88 3.74 49.34
CA LYS A 100 8.40 4.75 50.29
C LYS A 100 7.41 5.07 51.40
N GLU A 101 6.13 5.19 51.07
CA GLU A 101 5.07 5.42 52.05
C GLU A 101 4.95 4.23 53.01
N ARG A 102 5.00 2.99 52.49
CA ARG A 102 4.99 1.77 53.32
C ARG A 102 6.21 1.68 54.22
N GLU A 103 7.40 2.01 53.73
CA GLU A 103 8.64 2.05 54.51
C GLU A 103 8.59 3.11 55.63
N ASP A 104 8.07 4.31 55.37
CA ASP A 104 7.92 5.35 56.39
C ASP A 104 6.84 4.98 57.42
N LEU A 105 5.71 4.39 56.99
CA LEU A 105 4.69 3.88 57.90
C LEU A 105 5.23 2.77 58.79
N MET A 106 5.94 1.79 58.22
CA MET A 106 6.62 0.73 58.97
C MET A 106 7.62 1.34 59.96
N SER A 107 8.43 2.32 59.53
CA SER A 107 9.39 3.02 60.38
C SER A 107 8.72 3.81 61.52
N LYS A 108 7.60 4.48 61.24
CA LYS A 108 6.79 5.17 62.26
C LYS A 108 6.18 4.19 63.25
N ARG A 109 5.67 3.03 62.80
CA ARG A 109 5.17 1.96 63.69
C ARG A 109 6.27 1.44 64.59
N ILE A 110 7.44 1.10 64.04
CA ILE A 110 8.61 0.64 64.82
C ILE A 110 9.05 1.70 65.84
N ARG A 111 9.18 2.97 65.42
CA ARG A 111 9.54 4.07 66.33
C ARG A 111 8.48 4.31 67.41
N SER A 112 7.20 4.19 67.07
CA SER A 112 6.11 4.33 68.03
C SER A 112 6.18 3.24 69.08
N MET A 113 6.32 1.97 68.67
CA MET A 113 6.51 0.83 69.58
C MET A 113 7.69 1.06 70.53
N TYR A 114 8.80 1.62 70.02
CA TYR A 114 9.97 1.92 70.84
C TYR A 114 9.78 3.10 71.81
N LYS A 115 9.22 4.22 71.34
CA LYS A 115 9.11 5.48 72.11
C LYS A 115 8.01 5.50 73.16
N SER A 116 6.94 4.74 72.96
CA SER A 116 5.75 4.80 73.81
C SER A 116 5.88 4.02 75.14
N ASN A 117 7.08 3.56 75.52
CA ASN A 117 7.25 2.51 76.55
C ASN A 117 6.40 1.26 76.27
N MET A 118 5.89 1.11 75.04
CA MET A 118 5.11 -0.03 74.59
C MET A 118 5.99 -1.25 74.37
N ALA A 119 7.32 -1.15 74.42
CA ALA A 119 8.16 -2.32 74.66
C ALA A 119 7.91 -2.88 76.07
N THR A 120 7.80 -2.03 77.08
CA THR A 120 7.44 -2.40 78.46
C THR A 120 5.98 -2.81 78.56
N ASP A 121 5.05 -2.16 77.85
CA ASP A 121 3.64 -2.57 77.79
C ASP A 121 3.39 -3.77 76.86
N MET A 122 4.23 -4.04 75.86
CA MET A 122 4.23 -5.28 75.07
C MET A 122 4.81 -6.41 75.88
N ILE A 123 5.93 -6.17 76.57
CA ILE A 123 6.48 -7.11 77.53
C ILE A 123 5.42 -7.36 78.61
N TYR A 124 4.71 -6.34 79.11
CA TYR A 124 3.59 -6.50 80.04
C TYR A 124 2.41 -7.23 79.41
N TYR A 125 2.01 -6.92 78.18
CA TYR A 125 0.94 -7.59 77.42
C TYR A 125 1.27 -9.07 77.14
N ILE A 126 2.54 -9.38 76.89
CA ILE A 126 3.07 -10.74 76.76
C ILE A 126 3.08 -11.40 78.15
N LEU A 127 3.59 -10.74 79.19
CA LEU A 127 3.71 -11.25 80.56
C LEU A 127 2.38 -11.38 81.32
N THR A 128 1.35 -10.64 80.92
CA THR A 128 -0.04 -10.73 81.45
C THR A 128 -0.92 -11.65 80.61
N SER A 129 -0.32 -12.48 79.76
CA SER A 129 -1.04 -13.54 79.06
C SER A 129 -1.72 -14.49 80.06
N GLU A 130 -2.95 -14.89 79.74
CA GLU A 130 -3.75 -15.75 80.63
C GLU A 130 -3.17 -17.18 80.71
N ASN A 131 -2.41 -17.58 79.68
CA ASN A 131 -1.73 -18.87 79.59
C ASN A 131 -0.63 -18.85 78.50
N ILE A 132 0.16 -19.93 78.41
CA ILE A 132 1.25 -20.08 77.44
C ILE A 132 0.79 -20.01 75.96
N PHE A 133 -0.43 -20.41 75.64
CA PHE A 133 -0.96 -20.31 74.27
C PHE A 133 -1.32 -18.86 73.89
N ASP A 134 -1.85 -18.10 74.85
CA ASP A 134 -2.12 -16.66 74.72
C ASP A 134 -0.79 -15.88 74.59
N LEU A 135 0.24 -16.25 75.36
CA LEU A 135 1.61 -15.72 75.23
C LEU A 135 2.16 -15.86 73.80
N PHE A 136 2.12 -17.07 73.24
CA PHE A 136 2.56 -17.34 71.87
C PHE A 136 1.73 -16.59 70.84
N SER A 137 0.41 -16.52 71.02
CA SER A 137 -0.50 -15.81 70.11
C SER A 137 -0.24 -14.30 70.10
N ARG A 138 0.11 -13.72 71.25
CA ARG A 138 0.47 -12.29 71.37
C ARG A 138 1.83 -11.99 70.73
N ILE A 139 2.83 -12.84 70.91
CA ILE A 139 4.14 -12.74 70.24
C ILE A 139 3.98 -12.91 68.72
N ASP A 140 3.20 -13.90 68.29
CA ASP A 140 2.91 -14.15 66.88
C ASP A 140 2.20 -12.95 66.24
N SER A 141 1.22 -12.34 66.92
CA SER A 141 0.51 -11.16 66.44
C SER A 141 1.43 -9.95 66.20
N ILE A 142 2.45 -9.76 67.04
CA ILE A 142 3.41 -8.66 66.89
C ILE A 142 4.34 -8.92 65.70
N ASN A 143 4.86 -10.13 65.59
CA ASN A 143 5.66 -10.55 64.44
C ASN A 143 4.85 -10.49 63.13
N LYS A 144 3.55 -10.81 63.20
CA LYS A 144 2.59 -10.73 62.08
C LYS A 144 2.51 -9.32 61.49
N ILE A 145 2.45 -8.29 62.32
CA ILE A 145 2.32 -6.90 61.85
C ILE A 145 3.54 -6.47 61.02
N VAL A 146 4.75 -6.75 61.52
CA VAL A 146 5.99 -6.43 60.79
C VAL A 146 6.16 -7.31 59.56
N SER A 147 5.73 -8.57 59.62
CA SER A 147 5.69 -9.46 58.45
C SER A 147 4.78 -8.89 57.38
N VAL A 148 3.55 -8.49 57.72
CA VAL A 148 2.58 -7.95 56.75
C VAL A 148 3.12 -6.70 56.03
N ASP A 149 3.78 -5.78 56.73
CA ASP A 149 4.37 -4.59 56.07
C ASP A 149 5.49 -4.99 55.11
N LYS A 150 6.32 -5.99 55.46
CA LYS A 150 7.35 -6.54 54.56
C LYS A 150 6.76 -7.30 53.38
N ASP A 151 5.73 -8.10 53.62
CA ASP A 151 5.04 -8.91 52.61
C ASP A 151 4.41 -7.98 51.55
N ILE A 152 3.75 -6.89 51.98
CA ILE A 152 3.20 -5.88 51.06
C ILE A 152 4.30 -5.21 50.23
N ILE A 153 5.43 -4.83 50.85
CA ILE A 153 6.57 -4.25 50.09
C ILE A 153 7.14 -5.28 49.11
N SER A 154 7.21 -6.56 49.49
CA SER A 154 7.63 -7.65 48.59
C SER A 154 6.69 -7.77 47.40
N GLU A 155 5.38 -7.83 47.64
CA GLU A 155 4.36 -7.91 46.59
C GLU A 155 4.41 -6.72 45.62
N ILE A 156 4.65 -5.49 46.12
CA ILE A 156 4.80 -4.31 45.26
C ILE A 156 6.09 -4.39 44.43
N ASN A 157 7.19 -4.87 45.03
CA ASN A 157 8.46 -5.07 44.31
C ASN A 157 8.33 -6.15 43.21
N GLU A 158 7.66 -7.26 43.50
CA GLU A 158 7.38 -8.32 42.52
C GLU A 158 6.56 -7.77 41.34
N LYS A 159 5.47 -7.05 41.62
CA LYS A 159 4.65 -6.39 40.58
C LYS A 159 5.47 -5.39 39.75
N LYS A 160 6.37 -4.64 40.40
CA LYS A 160 7.26 -3.70 39.71
C LYS A 160 8.24 -4.44 38.79
N GLU A 161 8.79 -5.57 39.22
CA GLU A 161 9.67 -6.40 38.41
C GLU A 161 8.93 -6.98 37.19
N ASP A 162 7.69 -7.44 37.38
CA ASP A 162 6.82 -7.88 36.29
C ASP A 162 6.57 -6.76 35.26
N LEU A 163 6.26 -5.55 35.75
CA LEU A 163 6.07 -4.37 34.89
C LEU A 163 7.33 -4.02 34.08
N VAL A 164 8.53 -4.12 34.68
CA VAL A 164 9.80 -3.89 33.97
C VAL A 164 10.03 -4.96 32.90
N ASN A 165 9.76 -6.22 33.22
CA ASN A 165 9.90 -7.32 32.28
C ASN A 165 8.92 -7.20 31.09
N ASP A 166 7.69 -6.76 31.35
CA ASP A 166 6.70 -6.53 30.30
C ASP A 166 7.05 -5.31 29.44
N SER A 167 7.55 -4.21 30.03
CA SER A 167 8.07 -3.06 29.28
C SER A 167 9.15 -3.50 28.29
N LYS A 168 10.10 -4.32 28.73
CA LYS A 168 11.18 -4.82 27.88
C LYS A 168 10.67 -5.65 26.69
N LYS A 169 9.68 -6.53 26.91
CA LYS A 169 9.06 -7.30 25.81
C LYS A 169 8.34 -6.39 24.81
N ILE A 170 7.69 -5.33 25.29
CA ILE A 170 7.00 -4.35 24.44
C ILE A 170 8.03 -3.53 23.64
N GLU A 171 9.15 -3.14 24.23
CA GLU A 171 10.26 -2.46 23.55
C GLU A 171 10.87 -3.33 22.44
N GLU A 172 11.15 -4.61 22.72
CA GLU A 172 11.64 -5.57 21.72
C GLU A 172 10.65 -5.70 20.55
N ARG A 173 9.35 -5.82 20.85
CA ARG A 173 8.29 -5.84 19.84
C ARG A 173 8.23 -4.51 19.06
N GLN A 174 8.40 -3.37 19.70
CA GLN A 174 8.40 -2.05 19.06
C GLN A 174 9.58 -1.92 18.08
N GLU A 175 10.76 -2.39 18.44
CA GLU A 175 11.91 -2.43 17.52
C GLU A 175 11.65 -3.29 16.29
N ASP A 176 11.04 -4.46 16.49
CA ASP A 176 10.67 -5.35 15.37
C ASP A 176 9.60 -4.73 14.48
N LEU A 177 8.63 -4.02 15.05
CA LEU A 177 7.65 -3.22 14.28
C LEU A 177 8.34 -2.10 13.50
N LYS A 178 9.34 -1.40 14.07
CA LYS A 178 10.11 -0.35 13.37
C LYS A 178 10.90 -0.93 12.19
N LYS A 179 11.55 -2.09 12.38
CA LYS A 179 12.23 -2.83 11.29
C LYS A 179 11.23 -3.24 10.20
N LEU A 180 10.05 -3.72 10.59
CA LEU A 180 8.98 -4.06 9.66
C LEU A 180 8.50 -2.84 8.87
N SER A 181 8.28 -1.67 9.50
CA SER A 181 7.95 -0.42 8.80
C SER A 181 9.01 -0.04 7.78
N ALA A 182 10.30 -0.19 8.10
CA ALA A 182 11.38 0.07 7.16
C ALA A 182 11.34 -0.88 5.95
N SER A 183 11.08 -2.17 6.18
CA SER A 183 10.90 -3.15 5.10
C SER A 183 9.70 -2.79 4.21
N ILE A 184 8.54 -2.48 4.80
CA ILE A 184 7.32 -2.11 4.07
C ILE A 184 7.56 -0.86 3.21
N LYS A 185 8.30 0.13 3.71
CA LYS A 185 8.67 1.34 2.94
C LYS A 185 9.59 1.02 1.75
N ASN A 186 10.50 0.07 1.90
CA ASN A 186 11.33 -0.39 0.79
C ASN A 186 10.50 -1.11 -0.28
N ASP A 187 9.59 -1.99 0.14
CA ASP A 187 8.66 -2.68 -0.76
C ASP A 187 7.79 -1.65 -1.52
N LEU A 188 7.27 -0.63 -0.81
CA LEU A 188 6.51 0.47 -1.40
C LEU A 188 7.31 1.24 -2.45
N ALA A 189 8.59 1.53 -2.17
CA ALA A 189 9.47 2.22 -3.12
C ALA A 189 9.73 1.36 -4.38
N GLU A 190 9.92 0.05 -4.22
CA GLU A 190 10.11 -0.87 -5.35
C GLU A 190 8.86 -0.94 -6.23
N VAL A 191 7.67 -1.06 -5.63
CA VAL A 191 6.40 -1.13 -6.37
C VAL A 191 6.10 0.20 -7.08
N ASN A 192 6.34 1.34 -6.45
CA ASN A 192 6.20 2.65 -7.10
C ASN A 192 7.15 2.79 -8.29
N LYS A 193 8.41 2.36 -8.15
CA LYS A 193 9.36 2.39 -9.26
C LYS A 193 8.88 1.54 -10.45
N LYS A 194 8.38 0.33 -10.19
CA LYS A 194 7.81 -0.54 -11.25
C LYS A 194 6.62 0.14 -11.93
N LYS A 195 5.76 0.81 -11.17
CA LYS A 195 4.62 1.57 -11.71
C LYS A 195 5.11 2.69 -12.63
N GLU A 196 6.06 3.51 -12.20
CA GLU A 196 6.64 4.60 -13.02
C GLU A 196 7.25 4.07 -14.32
N GLU A 197 7.96 2.93 -14.27
CA GLU A 197 8.52 2.28 -15.44
C GLU A 197 7.43 1.81 -16.42
N GLN A 198 6.31 1.27 -15.91
CA GLN A 198 5.17 0.84 -16.74
C GLN A 198 4.40 2.02 -17.33
N GLU A 199 4.15 3.08 -16.56
CA GLU A 199 3.50 4.30 -17.06
C GLU A 199 4.34 4.97 -18.17
N SER A 200 5.67 4.97 -18.01
CA SER A 200 6.60 5.45 -19.04
C SER A 200 6.51 4.64 -20.34
N LEU A 201 6.46 3.31 -20.22
CA LEU A 201 6.29 2.41 -21.36
C LEU A 201 4.91 2.61 -22.03
N LEU A 202 3.85 2.78 -21.24
CA LEU A 202 2.49 3.02 -21.73
C LEU A 202 2.40 4.33 -22.50
N SER A 203 3.05 5.39 -22.01
CA SER A 203 3.13 6.68 -22.72
C SER A 203 3.79 6.51 -24.09
N LYS A 204 4.95 5.85 -24.15
CA LYS A 204 5.66 5.61 -25.43
C LYS A 204 4.83 4.79 -26.40
N LEU A 205 4.17 3.75 -25.90
CA LEU A 205 3.32 2.89 -26.72
C LEU A 205 2.12 3.65 -27.30
N ASN A 206 1.51 4.55 -26.52
CA ASN A 206 0.43 5.41 -26.98
C ASN A 206 0.93 6.45 -28.02
N GLU A 207 2.13 7.00 -27.85
CA GLU A 207 2.75 7.87 -28.87
C GLU A 207 2.97 7.13 -30.19
N GLU A 208 3.52 5.91 -30.14
CA GLU A 208 3.70 5.04 -31.31
C GLU A 208 2.36 4.71 -31.99
N LYS A 209 1.33 4.39 -31.20
CA LYS A 209 -0.03 4.12 -31.67
C LYS A 209 -0.63 5.32 -32.41
N ASN A 210 -0.47 6.52 -31.86
CA ASN A 210 -0.96 7.76 -32.47
C ASN A 210 -0.22 8.10 -33.77
N SER A 211 1.09 7.90 -33.80
CA SER A 211 1.92 8.07 -35.00
C SER A 211 1.46 7.11 -36.11
N LEU A 212 1.25 5.84 -35.77
CA LEU A 212 0.77 4.83 -36.72
C LEU A 212 -0.63 5.14 -37.24
N MET A 213 -1.55 5.60 -36.39
CA MET A 213 -2.89 6.03 -36.82
C MET A 213 -2.81 7.20 -37.80
N SER A 214 -1.87 8.13 -37.61
CA SER A 214 -1.66 9.25 -38.53
C SER A 214 -1.16 8.78 -39.91
N ILE A 215 -0.33 7.73 -39.94
CA ILE A 215 0.11 7.09 -41.20
C ILE A 215 -1.05 6.38 -41.90
N ILE A 216 -1.88 5.65 -41.14
CA ILE A 216 -3.08 4.98 -41.66
C ILE A 216 -4.02 6.02 -42.28
N GLU A 217 -4.31 7.11 -41.57
CA GLU A 217 -5.14 8.20 -42.08
C GLU A 217 -4.59 8.81 -43.38
N ALA A 218 -3.29 9.11 -43.43
CA ALA A 218 -2.67 9.67 -44.63
C ALA A 218 -2.80 8.72 -45.84
N ASN A 219 -2.60 7.42 -45.63
CA ASN A 219 -2.74 6.41 -46.67
C ASN A 219 -4.20 6.24 -47.11
N GLU A 220 -5.15 6.25 -46.18
CA GLU A 220 -6.58 6.17 -46.46
C GLU A 220 -7.08 7.38 -47.26
N VAL A 221 -6.67 8.59 -46.87
CA VAL A 221 -6.96 9.83 -47.61
C VAL A 221 -6.36 9.77 -49.02
N ASN A 222 -5.13 9.29 -49.15
CA ASN A 222 -4.48 9.12 -50.45
C ASN A 222 -5.25 8.15 -51.35
N LEU A 223 -5.66 6.99 -50.80
CA LEU A 223 -6.43 5.95 -51.49
C LEU A 223 -7.72 6.49 -52.12
N VAL A 224 -8.44 7.36 -51.41
CA VAL A 224 -9.75 7.89 -51.87
C VAL A 224 -9.62 9.18 -52.69
N SER A 225 -8.50 9.89 -52.59
CA SER A 225 -8.29 11.23 -53.17
C SER A 225 -8.63 11.34 -54.67
N SER A 226 -8.22 10.35 -55.46
CA SER A 226 -8.49 10.30 -56.90
C SER A 226 -9.99 10.19 -57.17
N THR A 227 -10.70 9.38 -56.40
CA THR A 227 -12.14 9.15 -56.59
C THR A 227 -12.94 10.38 -56.16
N ILE A 228 -12.55 11.01 -55.05
CA ILE A 228 -13.13 12.28 -54.59
C ILE A 228 -12.92 13.38 -55.64
N SER A 229 -11.72 13.47 -56.22
CA SER A 229 -11.44 14.45 -57.29
C SER A 229 -12.34 14.27 -58.52
N ILE A 230 -12.74 13.02 -58.85
CA ILE A 230 -13.72 12.75 -59.91
C ILE A 230 -15.10 13.27 -59.50
N VAL A 231 -15.52 13.06 -58.26
CA VAL A 231 -16.80 13.59 -57.75
C VAL A 231 -16.83 15.12 -57.81
N ASP A 232 -15.75 15.79 -57.42
CA ASP A 232 -15.69 17.24 -57.36
C ASP A 232 -15.73 17.89 -58.74
N SER A 233 -14.96 17.33 -59.70
CA SER A 233 -14.74 17.93 -61.02
C SER A 233 -15.65 17.43 -62.14
N SER A 234 -16.29 16.27 -62.00
CA SER A 234 -17.07 15.67 -63.09
C SER A 234 -18.53 16.12 -63.10
N ASN A 235 -19.05 16.36 -64.30
CA ASN A 235 -20.50 16.52 -64.56
C ASN A 235 -21.10 15.30 -65.28
N SER A 236 -20.32 14.23 -65.48
CA SER A 236 -20.80 13.03 -66.16
C SER A 236 -21.49 12.10 -65.17
N ILE A 237 -22.80 11.92 -65.33
CA ILE A 237 -23.61 11.02 -64.47
C ILE A 237 -23.00 9.62 -64.39
N SER A 238 -22.46 9.08 -65.50
CA SER A 238 -21.80 7.76 -65.48
C SER A 238 -20.56 7.76 -64.58
N LYS A 239 -19.68 8.75 -64.73
CA LYS A 239 -18.47 8.85 -63.91
C LYS A 239 -18.78 9.08 -62.43
N LEU A 240 -19.84 9.86 -62.14
CA LEU A 240 -20.31 10.08 -60.78
C LEU A 240 -20.86 8.79 -60.16
N LYS A 241 -21.62 7.98 -60.91
CA LYS A 241 -22.10 6.67 -60.44
C LYS A 241 -20.95 5.68 -60.19
N ASP A 242 -19.95 5.64 -61.06
CA ASP A 242 -18.77 4.79 -60.88
C ASP A 242 -17.97 5.21 -59.63
N ALA A 243 -17.73 6.51 -59.46
CA ALA A 243 -17.05 7.06 -58.28
C ALA A 243 -17.82 6.75 -56.98
N LEU A 244 -19.15 6.93 -56.99
CA LEU A 244 -20.02 6.61 -55.85
C LEU A 244 -19.96 5.12 -55.48
N SER A 245 -19.96 4.23 -56.48
CA SER A 245 -19.80 2.78 -56.24
C SER A 245 -18.45 2.47 -55.58
N THR A 246 -17.37 3.09 -56.06
CA THR A 246 -16.02 2.92 -55.49
C THR A 246 -15.95 3.45 -54.06
N LEU A 247 -16.44 4.66 -53.79
CA LEU A 247 -16.45 5.26 -52.45
C LEU A 247 -17.24 4.41 -51.45
N ARG A 248 -18.43 3.92 -51.84
CA ARG A 248 -19.24 3.02 -50.99
C ARG A 248 -18.55 1.69 -50.73
N GLY A 249 -17.77 1.18 -51.68
CA GLY A 249 -16.99 -0.05 -51.50
C GLY A 249 -15.78 0.13 -50.58
N LEU A 250 -15.16 1.31 -50.60
CA LEU A 250 -14.00 1.65 -49.76
C LEU A 250 -14.39 2.08 -48.35
N LEU A 251 -15.53 2.76 -48.17
CA LEU A 251 -16.00 3.26 -46.87
C LEU A 251 -15.92 2.25 -45.72
N PRO A 252 -16.38 0.98 -45.84
CA PRO A 252 -16.29 0.02 -44.75
C PRO A 252 -14.87 -0.50 -44.45
N GLN A 253 -13.88 -0.16 -45.29
CA GLN A 253 -12.47 -0.54 -45.11
C GLN A 253 -11.64 0.56 -44.43
N LEU A 254 -12.20 1.75 -44.28
CA LEU A 254 -11.52 2.89 -43.64
C LEU A 254 -11.56 2.77 -42.11
N ASN A 255 -10.50 3.21 -41.47
CA ASN A 255 -10.29 3.13 -40.02
C ASN A 255 -10.16 4.52 -39.38
N SER A 256 -9.67 5.52 -40.12
CA SER A 256 -9.62 6.90 -39.63
C SER A 256 -10.99 7.57 -39.72
N SER A 257 -11.42 8.18 -38.61
CA SER A 257 -12.62 9.02 -38.56
C SER A 257 -12.59 10.17 -39.58
N TYR A 258 -11.41 10.74 -39.85
CA TYR A 258 -11.27 11.81 -40.85
C TYR A 258 -11.47 11.29 -42.27
N ALA A 259 -10.82 10.17 -42.62
CA ALA A 259 -10.99 9.56 -43.94
C ALA A 259 -12.43 9.11 -44.19
N ILE A 260 -13.09 8.54 -43.18
CA ILE A 260 -14.50 8.16 -43.21
C ILE A 260 -15.38 9.38 -43.51
N SER A 261 -15.26 10.45 -42.72
CA SER A 261 -16.04 11.68 -42.90
C SER A 261 -15.83 12.27 -44.30
N LEU A 262 -14.59 12.29 -44.79
CA LEU A 262 -14.27 12.81 -46.11
C LEU A 262 -14.97 12.02 -47.23
N VAL A 263 -15.04 10.69 -47.10
CA VAL A 263 -15.76 9.83 -48.05
C VAL A 263 -17.27 10.01 -47.96
N GLU A 264 -17.82 10.10 -46.74
CA GLU A 264 -19.27 10.34 -46.53
C GLU A 264 -19.72 11.66 -47.17
N ASP A 265 -18.96 12.74 -46.96
CA ASP A 265 -19.23 14.04 -47.58
C ASP A 265 -19.15 13.98 -49.11
N SER A 266 -18.16 13.27 -49.65
CA SER A 266 -18.01 13.09 -51.10
C SER A 266 -19.15 12.26 -51.70
N ILE A 267 -19.62 11.22 -51.00
CA ILE A 267 -20.80 10.44 -51.41
C ILE A 267 -22.02 11.36 -51.47
N SER A 268 -22.28 12.15 -50.42
CA SER A 268 -23.39 13.10 -50.37
C SER A 268 -23.34 14.12 -51.53
N ASN A 269 -22.15 14.66 -51.82
CA ASN A 269 -21.94 15.55 -52.96
C ASN A 269 -22.26 14.87 -54.30
N ALA A 270 -21.75 13.65 -54.52
CA ALA A 270 -22.02 12.90 -55.74
C ALA A 270 -23.53 12.61 -55.92
N GLU A 271 -24.23 12.25 -54.85
CA GLU A 271 -25.68 12.00 -54.86
C GLU A 271 -26.47 13.26 -55.23
N SER A 272 -26.04 14.43 -54.78
CA SER A 272 -26.69 15.70 -55.12
C SER A 272 -26.57 16.09 -56.60
N LYS A 273 -25.57 15.55 -57.31
CA LYS A 273 -25.26 15.84 -58.72
C LYS A 273 -25.90 14.87 -59.72
N ILE A 274 -26.45 13.74 -59.24
CA ILE A 274 -27.06 12.68 -60.06
C ILE A 274 -28.57 12.84 -60.11
#